data_AF-A0A936ATT1-F1
#
_entry.id   AF-A0A936ATT1-F1
#
_cell.length_a   1.000
_cell.length_b   1.000
_cell.length_c   1.000
_cell.angle_alpha   90.00
_cell.angle_beta   90.00
_cell.angle_gamma   90.00
#
_symmetry.space_group_name_H-M   'P 1'
#
loop_
_entity.id
_entity.type
_entity.pdbx_description
1 polymer ?
#
loop_
_entity_poly.entity_id
_entity_poly.type
_entity_poly.pdbx_seq_one_letter_code
_entity_poly.pdbx_strand_id
1 'polypeptide(L)'
;MRQNKFYLSLLCALVTVVAALAFTSLRPALVSAFDGDAYVIKGGTVVTVTGATIKNGTVVVRNGLITAVGADIPVPADARIIDATGMTIYPGMFDSYTGYGIRPAQTQGQGQQAAPPGIDPVAIFIAQMTAAPSSAGLLPEVTVVDQLQVSETTFDQQRAAGITTALTAPRSGVFQGQSALINLGSQSAEKLILKAPFSLNVGFSGARGGYPNSLMGVFHFCASR
;
A
#
# COMPACT_ATOMS: atom_id res chain seq x y z
N MET A 1 -62.04 -14.78 -25.57
CA MET A 1 -60.58 -14.74 -25.90
C MET A 1 -59.79 -13.59 -25.25
N ARG A 2 -60.42 -12.65 -24.50
CA ARG A 2 -59.74 -11.46 -23.91
C ARG A 2 -59.14 -11.70 -22.51
N GLN A 3 -59.60 -12.72 -21.79
CA GLN A 3 -59.15 -13.01 -20.41
C GLN A 3 -57.77 -13.70 -20.33
N ASN A 4 -57.43 -14.61 -21.27
CA ASN A 4 -56.13 -15.29 -21.25
C ASN A 4 -54.92 -14.37 -21.54
N LYS A 5 -55.13 -13.25 -22.23
CA LYS A 5 -54.06 -12.28 -22.51
C LYS A 5 -53.67 -11.48 -21.27
N PHE A 6 -54.59 -11.29 -20.32
CA PHE A 6 -54.34 -10.58 -19.07
C PHE A 6 -53.54 -11.43 -18.08
N TYR A 7 -53.88 -12.71 -17.93
CA TYR A 7 -53.12 -13.64 -17.09
C TYR A 7 -51.70 -13.89 -17.59
N LEU A 8 -51.50 -13.95 -18.91
CA LEU A 8 -50.17 -14.14 -19.50
C LEU A 8 -49.24 -12.94 -19.25
N SER A 9 -49.76 -11.71 -19.31
CA SER A 9 -49.01 -10.50 -18.97
C SER A 9 -48.64 -10.42 -17.49
N LEU A 10 -49.52 -10.90 -16.61
CA LEU A 10 -49.34 -10.84 -15.16
C LEU A 10 -48.33 -11.88 -14.66
N LEU A 11 -48.30 -13.07 -15.30
CA LEU A 11 -47.26 -14.09 -15.09
C LEU A 11 -45.87 -13.61 -15.54
N CYS A 12 -45.79 -12.90 -16.67
CA CYS A 12 -44.51 -12.39 -17.18
C CYS A 12 -43.95 -11.25 -16.30
N ALA A 13 -44.82 -10.39 -15.77
CA ALA A 13 -44.44 -9.37 -14.80
C ALA A 13 -43.94 -9.98 -13.46
N LEU A 14 -44.55 -11.08 -13.02
CA LEU A 14 -44.11 -11.77 -11.80
C LEU A 14 -42.73 -12.43 -12.00
N VAL A 15 -42.49 -13.09 -13.14
CA VAL A 15 -41.20 -13.73 -13.44
C VAL A 15 -40.07 -12.70 -13.56
N THR A 16 -40.34 -11.54 -14.14
CA THR A 16 -39.34 -10.47 -14.26
C THR A 16 -39.00 -9.82 -12.91
N VAL A 17 -39.97 -9.69 -12.01
CA VAL A 17 -39.74 -9.21 -10.64
C VAL A 17 -38.94 -10.23 -9.81
N VAL A 18 -39.23 -11.52 -9.94
CA VAL A 18 -38.45 -12.59 -9.26
C VAL A 18 -37.02 -12.66 -9.79
N ALA A 19 -36.80 -12.49 -11.10
CA ALA A 19 -35.47 -12.42 -11.68
C ALA A 19 -34.67 -11.19 -11.20
N ALA A 20 -35.32 -10.04 -11.04
CA ALA A 20 -34.68 -8.82 -10.52
C ALA A 20 -34.27 -8.96 -9.05
N LEU A 21 -35.09 -9.62 -8.22
CA LEU A 21 -34.77 -9.89 -6.81
C LEU A 21 -33.63 -10.91 -6.67
N ALA A 22 -33.58 -11.94 -7.52
CA ALA A 22 -32.48 -12.92 -7.52
C ALA A 22 -31.12 -12.31 -7.94
N PHE A 23 -31.13 -11.28 -8.80
CA PHE A 23 -29.92 -10.57 -9.20
C PHE A 23 -29.32 -9.71 -8.08
N THR A 24 -30.14 -9.21 -7.14
CA THR A 24 -29.65 -8.41 -6.01
C THR A 24 -28.95 -9.23 -4.92
N SER A 25 -29.13 -10.56 -4.88
CA SER A 25 -28.47 -11.45 -3.92
C SER A 25 -27.07 -11.95 -4.35
N LEU A 26 -26.66 -11.75 -5.61
CA LEU A 26 -25.29 -12.03 -6.06
C LEU A 26 -24.46 -10.74 -6.11
N ARG A 27 -24.19 -10.18 -4.93
CA ARG A 27 -23.00 -9.34 -4.76
C ARG A 27 -21.85 -10.26 -4.34
N PRO A 28 -20.85 -10.54 -5.19
CA PRO A 28 -19.62 -11.10 -4.68
C PRO A 28 -19.04 -10.03 -3.75
N ALA A 29 -19.11 -10.28 -2.45
CA ALA A 29 -18.27 -9.56 -1.53
C ALA A 29 -16.83 -9.85 -1.97
N LEU A 30 -16.11 -8.82 -2.42
CA LEU A 30 -14.65 -8.84 -2.49
C LEU A 30 -14.12 -8.92 -1.05
N VAL A 31 -14.38 -10.05 -0.39
CA VAL A 31 -13.56 -10.50 0.71
C VAL A 31 -12.29 -10.96 0.04
N SER A 32 -11.21 -10.19 0.25
CA SER A 32 -9.86 -10.67 0.00
C SER A 32 -9.78 -12.06 0.64
N ALA A 33 -9.71 -13.10 -0.18
CA ALA A 33 -9.54 -14.46 0.29
C ALA A 33 -8.16 -14.53 0.94
N PHE A 34 -8.10 -14.23 2.24
CA PHE A 34 -7.17 -14.96 3.08
C PHE A 34 -7.57 -16.42 2.88
N ASP A 35 -6.65 -17.24 2.35
CA ASP A 35 -6.82 -18.69 2.36
C ASP A 35 -7.38 -19.06 3.75
N GLY A 36 -8.48 -19.82 3.76
CA GLY A 36 -9.27 -20.13 4.97
C GLY A 36 -8.53 -20.98 5.99
N ASP A 37 -7.20 -20.95 5.97
CA ASP A 37 -6.30 -21.72 6.78
C ASP A 37 -6.33 -21.17 8.20
N ALA A 38 -6.80 -22.01 9.11
CA ALA A 38 -6.62 -21.81 10.53
C ALA A 38 -5.20 -22.23 10.92
N TYR A 39 -4.49 -21.40 11.67
CA TYR A 39 -3.21 -21.78 12.26
C TYR A 39 -3.10 -21.27 13.69
N VAL A 40 -2.32 -22.02 14.48
CA VAL A 40 -2.09 -21.74 15.89
C VAL A 40 -0.61 -21.68 16.15
N ILE A 41 -0.16 -20.59 16.77
CA ILE A 41 1.21 -20.44 17.25
C ILE A 41 1.20 -20.76 18.74
N LYS A 42 1.94 -21.78 19.18
CA LYS A 42 1.89 -22.30 20.56
C LYS A 42 3.27 -22.30 21.24
N GLY A 43 3.29 -22.03 22.54
CA GLY A 43 4.47 -22.27 23.39
C GLY A 43 5.46 -21.10 23.47
N GLY A 44 5.22 -20.02 22.73
CA GLY A 44 6.07 -18.83 22.75
C GLY A 44 5.73 -17.85 23.87
N THR A 45 6.63 -16.91 24.14
CA THR A 45 6.33 -15.74 24.98
C THR A 45 5.67 -14.68 24.11
N VAL A 46 4.38 -14.40 24.33
CA VAL A 46 3.61 -13.44 23.52
C VAL A 46 3.68 -12.05 24.12
N VAL A 47 4.19 -11.10 23.37
CA VAL A 47 4.20 -9.68 23.73
C VAL A 47 3.00 -9.00 23.10
N THR A 48 2.04 -8.58 23.92
CA THR A 48 0.79 -7.95 23.46
C THR A 48 0.91 -6.44 23.22
N VAL A 49 2.03 -5.84 23.62
CA VAL A 49 2.33 -4.40 23.58
C VAL A 49 1.45 -3.55 24.51
N THR A 50 0.14 -3.63 24.38
CA THR A 50 -0.82 -2.84 25.18
C THR A 50 -1.18 -3.49 26.52
N GLY A 51 -0.77 -4.73 26.76
CA GLY A 51 -1.12 -5.51 27.95
C GLY A 51 0.06 -6.27 28.53
N ALA A 52 -0.24 -7.19 29.43
CA ALA A 52 0.76 -8.07 30.02
C ALA A 52 1.34 -9.04 28.98
N THR A 53 2.63 -9.34 29.13
CA THR A 53 3.30 -10.40 28.38
C THR A 53 2.82 -11.77 28.87
N ILE A 54 2.49 -12.65 27.93
CA ILE A 54 1.94 -13.98 28.20
C ILE A 54 3.04 -15.02 27.98
N LYS A 55 3.47 -15.69 29.05
CA LYS A 55 4.43 -16.80 28.95
C LYS A 55 3.69 -18.06 28.49
N ASN A 56 4.35 -18.89 27.66
CA ASN A 56 3.77 -20.09 27.06
C ASN A 56 2.40 -19.82 26.40
N GLY A 57 2.31 -18.66 25.74
CA GLY A 57 1.09 -18.21 25.08
C GLY A 57 0.77 -19.00 23.82
N THR A 58 -0.52 -18.99 23.50
CA THR A 58 -1.12 -19.54 22.31
C THR A 58 -1.82 -18.40 21.56
N VAL A 59 -1.59 -18.29 20.25
CA VAL A 59 -2.23 -17.32 19.35
C VAL A 59 -2.98 -18.09 18.27
N VAL A 60 -4.29 -17.89 18.17
CA VAL A 60 -5.15 -18.56 17.19
C VAL A 60 -5.54 -17.58 16.09
N VAL A 61 -5.17 -17.90 14.85
CA VAL A 61 -5.49 -17.10 13.67
C VAL A 61 -6.43 -17.89 12.76
N ARG A 62 -7.49 -17.24 12.29
CA ARG A 62 -8.43 -17.78 11.30
C ARG A 62 -8.75 -16.72 10.26
N ASN A 63 -8.70 -17.09 8.98
CA ASN A 63 -9.05 -16.20 7.86
C ASN A 63 -8.28 -14.85 7.93
N GLY A 64 -7.01 -14.90 8.33
CA GLY A 64 -6.17 -13.71 8.51
C GLY A 64 -6.46 -12.85 9.75
N LEU A 65 -7.39 -13.26 10.62
CA LEU A 65 -7.75 -12.55 11.84
C LEU A 65 -7.33 -13.32 13.10
N ILE A 66 -6.82 -12.59 14.09
CA ILE A 66 -6.53 -13.15 15.41
C ILE A 66 -7.85 -13.32 16.15
N THR A 67 -8.19 -14.57 16.46
CA THR A 67 -9.45 -14.93 17.14
C THR A 67 -9.29 -15.07 18.66
N ALA A 68 -8.11 -15.49 19.13
CA ALA A 68 -7.83 -15.64 20.56
C ALA A 68 -6.31 -15.57 20.85
N VAL A 69 -5.95 -15.00 22.00
CA VAL A 69 -4.57 -14.90 22.52
C VAL A 69 -4.56 -15.11 24.03
N GLY A 70 -3.72 -16.03 24.54
CA GLY A 70 -3.79 -16.49 25.94
C GLY A 70 -2.96 -17.74 26.21
N ALA A 71 -2.70 -18.07 27.48
CA ALA A 71 -1.91 -19.25 27.85
C ALA A 71 -2.67 -20.57 27.59
N ASP A 72 -3.93 -20.65 28.05
CA ASP A 72 -4.73 -21.87 28.03
C ASP A 72 -5.88 -21.76 27.00
N ILE A 73 -5.54 -21.67 25.71
CA ILE A 73 -6.52 -21.62 24.63
C ILE A 73 -6.70 -23.00 24.00
N PRO A 74 -7.96 -23.48 23.83
CA PRO A 74 -8.22 -24.70 23.10
C PRO A 74 -7.78 -24.54 21.64
N VAL A 75 -6.87 -25.42 21.21
CA VAL A 75 -6.39 -25.48 19.82
C VAL A 75 -7.47 -26.10 18.96
N PRO A 76 -7.94 -25.44 17.89
CA PRO A 76 -8.91 -26.04 17.00
C PRO A 76 -8.33 -27.22 16.22
N ALA A 77 -9.13 -28.28 16.04
CA ALA A 77 -8.66 -29.53 15.42
C ALA A 77 -8.28 -29.38 13.93
N ASP A 78 -8.84 -28.37 13.26
CA ASP A 78 -8.60 -28.05 11.86
C ASP A 78 -7.39 -27.11 11.65
N ALA A 79 -6.77 -26.62 12.73
CA ALA A 79 -5.72 -25.61 12.62
C ALA A 79 -4.32 -26.22 12.51
N ARG A 80 -3.50 -25.67 11.62
CA ARG A 80 -2.07 -25.98 11.53
C ARG A 80 -1.34 -25.45 12.78
N ILE A 81 -0.65 -26.33 13.49
CA ILE A 81 0.12 -25.95 14.68
C ILE A 81 1.54 -25.52 14.28
N ILE A 82 1.96 -24.37 14.78
CA ILE A 82 3.30 -23.81 14.69
C ILE A 82 3.87 -23.79 16.12
N ASP A 83 4.93 -24.56 16.35
CA ASP A 83 5.63 -24.57 17.62
C ASP A 83 6.60 -23.39 17.72
N ALA A 84 6.38 -22.54 18.72
CA ALA A 84 7.18 -21.38 19.05
C ALA A 84 7.83 -21.52 20.45
N THR A 85 7.99 -22.75 20.94
CA THR A 85 8.62 -23.03 22.23
C THR A 85 10.01 -22.40 22.32
N GLY A 86 10.25 -21.62 23.39
CA GLY A 86 11.50 -20.87 23.58
C GLY A 86 11.64 -19.62 22.71
N MET A 87 10.68 -19.32 21.83
CA MET A 87 10.66 -18.11 21.01
C MET A 87 9.80 -17.01 21.64
N THR A 88 10.00 -15.77 21.16
CA THR A 88 9.16 -14.62 21.54
C THR A 88 8.34 -14.20 20.33
N ILE A 89 7.02 -14.07 20.54
CA ILE A 89 6.04 -13.71 19.52
C ILE A 89 5.72 -12.23 19.70
N TYR A 90 5.99 -11.45 18.65
CA TYR A 90 5.68 -10.02 18.58
C TYR A 90 4.63 -9.74 17.52
N PRO A 91 3.82 -8.68 17.67
CA PRO A 91 3.08 -8.14 16.54
C PRO A 91 4.07 -7.66 15.47
N GLY A 92 3.65 -7.74 14.21
CA GLY A 92 4.40 -7.17 13.11
C GLY A 92 4.62 -5.67 13.32
N MET A 93 5.85 -5.22 13.11
CA MET A 93 6.18 -3.80 13.22
C MET A 93 5.66 -3.04 12.01
N PHE A 94 5.38 -1.75 12.19
CA PHE A 94 5.02 -0.85 11.12
C PHE A 94 6.05 0.28 10.98
N ASP A 95 6.29 0.70 9.75
CA ASP A 95 7.13 1.87 9.45
C ASP A 95 6.26 3.00 8.89
N SER A 96 6.28 4.16 9.55
CA SER A 96 5.39 5.27 9.25
C SER A 96 5.86 6.18 8.13
N TYR A 97 7.10 6.06 7.62
CA TYR A 97 7.55 6.93 6.52
C TYR A 97 8.74 6.36 5.72
N THR A 98 8.44 5.66 4.63
CA THR A 98 9.44 4.92 3.84
C THR A 98 9.39 5.29 2.36
N GLY A 99 10.42 4.87 1.63
CA GLY A 99 10.40 4.84 0.17
C GLY A 99 10.43 3.40 -0.36
N TYR A 100 9.85 2.44 0.38
CA TYR A 100 9.93 1.03 0.01
C TYR A 100 9.08 0.72 -1.22
N GLY A 101 9.62 -0.07 -2.14
CA GLY A 101 8.92 -0.50 -3.34
C GLY A 101 8.68 0.60 -4.37
N ILE A 102 9.05 1.86 -4.10
CA ILE A 102 9.12 2.89 -5.14
C ILE A 102 10.55 3.02 -5.60
N ARG A 103 10.75 3.13 -6.92
CA ARG A 103 12.05 3.53 -7.43
C ARG A 103 12.31 4.93 -6.89
N PRO A 104 13.47 5.21 -6.27
CA PRO A 104 13.81 6.58 -5.92
C PRO A 104 13.62 7.39 -7.20
N ALA A 105 12.82 8.45 -7.13
CA ALA A 105 12.58 9.33 -8.26
C ALA A 105 13.95 9.57 -8.88
N GLN A 106 14.15 9.13 -10.12
CA GLN A 106 15.42 9.36 -10.77
C GLN A 106 15.55 10.87 -10.77
N THR A 107 16.49 11.35 -9.97
CA THR A 107 16.95 12.72 -10.06
C THR A 107 17.43 12.80 -11.50
N GLN A 108 16.61 13.30 -12.43
CA GLN A 108 17.07 13.72 -13.74
C GLN A 108 18.10 14.79 -13.44
N GLY A 109 19.38 14.39 -13.38
CA GLY A 109 20.43 15.17 -12.73
C GLY A 109 21.51 14.34 -12.02
N GLN A 110 21.32 13.04 -11.75
CA GLN A 110 22.44 12.12 -11.57
C GLN A 110 22.93 11.57 -12.92
N GLY A 111 23.10 12.49 -13.84
CA GLY A 111 24.22 12.50 -14.73
C GLY A 111 24.77 13.92 -14.66
N GLN A 112 25.90 14.10 -13.98
CA GLN A 112 27.00 14.68 -14.75
C GLN A 112 27.25 13.69 -15.89
N GLN A 113 26.36 13.64 -16.88
CA GLN A 113 26.78 13.25 -18.20
C GLN A 113 27.74 14.39 -18.52
N ALA A 114 29.04 14.14 -18.33
CA ALA A 114 30.03 14.86 -19.09
C ALA A 114 29.47 14.88 -20.51
N ALA A 115 29.17 16.08 -21.00
CA ALA A 115 28.61 16.25 -22.32
C ALA A 115 29.41 15.35 -23.27
N PRO A 116 28.76 14.54 -24.12
CA PRO A 116 29.47 13.87 -25.20
C PRO A 116 30.40 14.90 -25.85
N PRO A 117 31.71 14.62 -25.98
CA PRO A 117 32.64 15.62 -26.49
C PRO A 117 32.15 16.10 -27.86
N GLY A 118 31.85 17.39 -27.97
CA GLY A 118 31.32 18.02 -29.19
C GLY A 118 29.92 18.64 -29.09
N ILE A 119 29.22 18.60 -27.94
CA ILE A 119 27.98 19.36 -27.76
C ILE A 119 28.30 20.79 -27.29
N ASP A 120 27.75 21.79 -27.99
CA ASP A 120 27.86 23.21 -27.65
C ASP A 120 27.32 23.46 -26.23
N PRO A 121 28.10 24.05 -25.31
CA PRO A 121 27.65 24.38 -23.96
C PRO A 121 26.39 25.27 -23.95
N VAL A 122 26.16 26.08 -24.99
CA VAL A 122 24.92 26.85 -25.15
C VAL A 122 23.71 25.95 -25.40
N ALA A 123 23.87 24.85 -26.14
CA ALA A 123 22.80 23.89 -26.39
C ALA A 123 22.41 23.12 -25.12
N ILE A 124 23.37 22.83 -24.24
CA ILE A 124 23.10 22.22 -22.92
C ILE A 124 22.34 23.21 -22.02
N PHE A 125 22.76 24.47 -22.02
CA PHE A 125 22.10 25.52 -21.27
C PHE A 125 20.67 25.77 -21.75
N ILE A 126 20.46 25.86 -23.06
CA ILE A 126 19.12 25.96 -23.66
C ILE A 126 18.31 24.70 -23.32
N ALA A 127 18.87 23.49 -23.44
CA ALA A 127 18.17 22.25 -23.10
C ALA A 127 17.78 22.18 -21.61
N GLN A 128 18.57 22.74 -20.70
CA GLN A 128 18.21 22.85 -19.28
C GLN A 128 17.12 23.90 -19.04
N MET A 129 17.10 24.99 -19.81
CA MET A 129 16.07 26.02 -19.74
C MET A 129 14.76 25.63 -20.44
N THR A 130 14.83 24.79 -21.48
CA THR A 130 13.69 24.33 -22.27
C THR A 130 13.23 22.93 -21.90
N ALA A 131 14.01 22.19 -21.10
CA ALA A 131 13.48 21.04 -20.37
C ALA A 131 12.28 21.57 -19.61
N ALA A 132 11.09 21.08 -20.00
CA ALA A 132 9.85 21.41 -19.31
C ALA A 132 10.16 21.34 -17.82
N PRO A 133 9.83 22.39 -17.03
CA PRO A 133 10.11 22.37 -15.60
C PRO A 133 9.54 21.05 -15.14
N SER A 134 10.41 20.12 -14.75
CA SER A 134 10.02 18.84 -14.21
C SER A 134 9.35 19.22 -12.91
N SER A 135 8.03 19.47 -13.05
CA SER A 135 7.06 19.91 -12.06
C SER A 135 7.73 20.31 -10.77
N ALA A 136 8.14 21.58 -10.61
CA ALA A 136 9.04 22.16 -9.59
C ALA A 136 8.90 21.63 -8.14
N GLY A 137 9.11 20.32 -7.97
CA GLY A 137 8.46 19.56 -6.93
C GLY A 137 6.93 19.71 -6.80
N LEU A 138 6.15 19.95 -7.86
CA LEU A 138 4.69 20.16 -7.80
C LEU A 138 3.92 18.97 -8.39
N LEU A 139 3.76 17.91 -7.61
CA LEU A 139 3.16 16.64 -8.05
C LEU A 139 2.04 16.14 -7.12
N PRO A 140 1.04 16.95 -6.71
CA PRO A 140 -0.04 16.49 -5.83
C PRO A 140 -0.91 15.37 -6.42
N GLU A 141 -0.96 15.26 -7.75
CA GLU A 141 -1.70 14.23 -8.50
C GLU A 141 -1.00 12.88 -8.53
N VAL A 142 0.32 12.86 -8.34
CA VAL A 142 1.12 11.64 -8.43
C VAL A 142 0.84 10.77 -7.22
N THR A 143 0.46 9.52 -7.47
CA THR A 143 0.19 8.55 -6.42
C THR A 143 1.28 7.48 -6.41
N VAL A 144 1.70 7.07 -5.22
CA VAL A 144 2.71 6.00 -5.03
C VAL A 144 2.32 4.67 -5.68
N VAL A 145 1.01 4.41 -5.82
CA VAL A 145 0.48 3.20 -6.49
C VAL A 145 1.01 3.05 -7.91
N ASP A 146 1.11 4.15 -8.67
CA ASP A 146 1.58 4.13 -10.06
C ASP A 146 3.10 3.91 -10.17
N GLN A 147 3.82 4.12 -9.07
CA GLN A 147 5.29 4.03 -9.02
C GLN A 147 5.78 2.77 -8.31
N LEU A 148 4.85 1.94 -7.83
CA LEU A 148 5.18 0.78 -7.02
C LEU A 148 5.75 -0.34 -7.91
N GLN A 149 7.02 -0.65 -7.69
CA GLN A 149 7.76 -1.74 -8.31
C GLN A 149 8.04 -2.79 -7.25
N VAL A 150 7.21 -3.83 -7.21
CA VAL A 150 7.35 -4.94 -6.27
C VAL A 150 7.86 -6.17 -7.00
N SER A 151 8.95 -6.73 -6.48
CA SER A 151 9.37 -8.11 -6.74
C SER A 151 9.28 -8.92 -5.46
N GLU A 152 9.29 -10.25 -5.60
CA GLU A 152 9.29 -11.22 -4.50
C GLU A 152 10.34 -10.94 -3.41
N THR A 153 11.49 -10.39 -3.80
CA THR A 153 12.65 -10.14 -2.94
C THR A 153 12.76 -8.70 -2.43
N THR A 154 11.88 -7.80 -2.89
CA THR A 154 12.01 -6.35 -2.60
C THR A 154 11.94 -6.04 -1.10
N PHE A 155 11.18 -6.84 -0.33
CA PHE A 155 10.91 -6.59 1.08
C PHE A 155 11.56 -7.59 2.05
N ASP A 156 12.44 -8.48 1.57
CA ASP A 156 13.03 -9.53 2.40
C ASP A 156 13.78 -8.97 3.61
N GLN A 157 14.55 -7.90 3.41
CA GLN A 157 15.32 -7.27 4.47
C GLN A 157 14.41 -6.68 5.55
N GLN A 158 13.33 -6.02 5.15
CA GLN A 158 12.36 -5.39 6.05
C GLN A 158 11.56 -6.45 6.81
N ARG A 159 11.17 -7.54 6.13
CA ARG A 159 10.51 -8.69 6.76
C ARG A 159 11.41 -9.39 7.77
N ALA A 160 12.69 -9.57 7.45
CA ALA A 160 13.67 -10.14 8.36
C ALA A 160 13.86 -9.25 9.62
N ALA A 161 13.70 -7.93 9.48
CA ALA A 161 13.68 -7.00 10.60
C ALA A 161 12.34 -6.97 11.38
N GLY A 162 11.33 -7.74 10.96
CA GLY A 162 10.02 -7.82 11.60
C GLY A 162 9.01 -6.76 11.15
N ILE A 163 9.30 -5.99 10.10
CA ILE A 163 8.38 -4.98 9.55
C ILE A 163 7.40 -5.68 8.61
N THR A 164 6.10 -5.48 8.85
CA THR A 164 5.01 -6.11 8.10
C THR A 164 4.17 -5.11 7.31
N THR A 165 4.06 -3.87 7.80
CA THR A 165 3.30 -2.80 7.16
C THR A 165 4.19 -1.55 7.04
N ALA A 166 4.14 -0.86 5.92
CA ALA A 166 4.88 0.38 5.74
C ALA A 166 4.02 1.44 5.04
N LEU A 167 4.16 2.69 5.46
CA LEU A 167 3.71 3.83 4.67
C LEU A 167 4.80 4.16 3.66
N THR A 168 4.50 3.96 2.37
CA THR A 168 5.40 4.38 1.31
C THR A 168 4.99 5.76 0.83
N ALA A 169 5.93 6.70 0.89
CA ALA A 169 5.75 8.09 0.53
C ALA A 169 6.80 8.52 -0.52
N PRO A 170 6.40 9.35 -1.49
CA PRO A 170 7.35 9.98 -2.40
C PRO A 170 8.19 11.00 -1.61
N ARG A 171 9.46 11.18 -1.99
CA ARG A 171 10.43 12.01 -1.21
C ARG A 171 10.99 13.22 -1.96
N SER A 172 10.55 13.46 -3.18
CA SER A 172 11.08 14.51 -4.05
C SER A 172 10.06 15.61 -4.30
N GLY A 173 10.45 16.86 -4.06
CA GLY A 173 9.65 18.04 -4.37
C GLY A 173 9.01 18.72 -3.17
N VAL A 174 8.25 19.77 -3.46
CA VAL A 174 7.48 20.56 -2.48
C VAL A 174 6.14 19.88 -2.21
N PHE A 175 5.32 19.66 -3.22
CA PHE A 175 4.16 18.76 -3.19
C PHE A 175 4.58 17.43 -3.83
N GLN A 176 4.91 16.46 -2.98
CA GLN A 176 5.61 15.24 -3.39
C GLN A 176 4.65 14.19 -3.98
N GLY A 177 3.35 14.33 -3.68
CA GLY A 177 2.31 13.42 -4.12
C GLY A 177 1.70 12.61 -2.97
N GLN A 178 0.88 11.64 -3.34
CA GLN A 178 0.03 10.87 -2.43
C GLN A 178 0.72 9.57 -2.02
N SER A 179 0.82 9.32 -0.71
CA SER A 179 1.35 8.08 -0.14
C SER A 179 0.32 6.95 -0.21
N ALA A 180 0.83 5.73 -0.09
CA ALA A 180 0.03 4.53 0.07
C ALA A 180 0.50 3.73 1.29
N LEU A 181 -0.45 3.16 2.02
CA LEU A 181 -0.17 2.19 3.08
C LEU A 181 -0.11 0.80 2.44
N ILE A 182 1.04 0.13 2.59
CA ILE A 182 1.29 -1.17 1.96
C ILE A 182 1.69 -2.23 3.00
N ASN A 183 1.29 -3.46 2.75
CA ASN A 183 1.81 -4.64 3.42
C ASN A 183 3.07 -5.15 2.71
N LEU A 184 4.06 -5.56 3.49
CA LEU A 184 5.31 -6.10 2.98
C LEU A 184 5.15 -7.61 2.75
N GLY A 185 4.54 -7.96 1.62
CA GLY A 185 4.31 -9.34 1.19
C GLY A 185 5.03 -9.68 -0.11
N SER A 186 5.01 -10.96 -0.49
CA SER A 186 5.50 -11.47 -1.78
C SER A 186 4.48 -11.33 -2.91
N GLN A 187 3.23 -10.99 -2.58
CA GLN A 187 2.13 -11.00 -3.53
C GLN A 187 2.21 -9.85 -4.55
N SER A 188 1.35 -9.89 -5.56
CA SER A 188 1.18 -8.81 -6.53
C SER A 188 0.92 -7.46 -5.85
N ALA A 189 1.44 -6.39 -6.45
CA ALA A 189 1.39 -5.02 -5.94
C ALA A 189 0.00 -4.60 -5.43
N GLU A 190 -1.07 -4.94 -6.17
CA GLU A 190 -2.45 -4.59 -5.82
C GLU A 190 -2.91 -5.21 -4.49
N LYS A 191 -2.52 -6.46 -4.20
CA LYS A 191 -2.89 -7.15 -2.96
C LYS A 191 -2.14 -6.63 -1.74
N LEU A 192 -1.00 -5.97 -1.96
CA LEU A 192 -0.20 -5.38 -0.90
C LEU A 192 -0.76 -4.02 -0.46
N ILE A 193 -1.54 -3.34 -1.30
CA ILE A 193 -2.07 -2.02 -0.97
C ILE A 193 -3.23 -2.17 0.02
N LEU A 194 -3.03 -1.66 1.24
CA LEU A 194 -4.09 -1.59 2.25
C LEU A 194 -4.98 -0.37 2.05
N LYS A 195 -4.36 0.77 1.72
CA LYS A 195 -5.07 2.03 1.51
C LYS A 195 -4.29 2.97 0.61
N ALA A 196 -4.96 3.45 -0.44
CA ALA A 196 -4.48 4.51 -1.31
C ALA A 196 -5.67 5.35 -1.83
N PRO A 197 -5.56 6.69 -1.90
CA PRO A 197 -4.50 7.50 -1.32
C PRO A 197 -4.61 7.60 0.21
N PHE A 198 -3.47 7.66 0.91
CA PHE A 198 -3.43 7.74 2.38
C PHE A 198 -3.22 9.18 2.88
N SER A 199 -2.14 9.83 2.44
CA SER A 199 -1.83 11.22 2.77
C SER A 199 -1.19 11.96 1.60
N LEU A 200 -1.40 13.27 1.49
CA LEU A 200 -0.59 14.13 0.64
C LEU A 200 0.71 14.45 1.37
N ASN A 201 1.86 14.24 0.73
CA ASN A 201 3.17 14.50 1.30
C ASN A 201 3.68 15.84 0.79
N VAL A 202 4.05 16.71 1.73
CA VAL A 202 4.63 18.02 1.46
C VAL A 202 6.04 18.05 2.06
N GLY A 203 7.02 18.43 1.26
CA GLY A 203 8.39 18.58 1.68
C GLY A 203 8.93 19.98 1.40
N PHE A 204 10.13 20.24 1.91
CA PHE A 204 10.84 21.49 1.69
C PHE A 204 12.08 21.29 0.81
N SER A 205 12.06 20.27 -0.04
CA SER A 205 13.13 20.00 -0.99
C SER A 205 12.87 20.77 -2.29
N GLY A 206 13.82 21.66 -2.61
CA GLY A 206 13.79 22.42 -3.85
C GLY A 206 14.04 21.55 -5.08
N ALA A 207 13.59 22.03 -6.24
CA ALA A 207 13.92 21.44 -7.53
C ALA A 207 15.40 21.70 -7.84
N ARG A 208 16.20 20.63 -8.00
CA ARG A 208 17.59 20.77 -8.45
C ARG A 208 17.61 21.17 -9.93
N GLY A 209 18.30 22.26 -10.26
CA GLY A 209 18.39 22.78 -11.64
C GLY A 209 17.27 23.74 -12.05
N GLY A 210 16.37 24.11 -11.14
CA GLY A 210 15.29 25.08 -11.40
C GLY A 210 14.92 25.88 -10.14
N TYR A 211 13.91 26.76 -10.26
CA TYR A 211 13.34 27.45 -9.10
C TYR A 211 12.15 26.64 -8.54
N PRO A 212 12.02 26.45 -7.22
CA PRO A 212 12.91 26.92 -6.15
C PRO A 212 14.04 25.92 -5.83
N ASN A 213 15.31 26.36 -5.75
CA ASN A 213 16.45 25.49 -5.39
C ASN A 213 16.92 25.59 -3.93
N SER A 214 16.42 26.59 -3.20
CA SER A 214 16.83 26.91 -1.83
C SER A 214 15.63 26.84 -0.89
N LEU A 215 15.88 26.58 0.40
CA LEU A 215 14.84 26.54 1.42
C LEU A 215 14.02 27.85 1.43
N MET A 216 14.70 29.00 1.36
CA MET A 216 14.05 30.32 1.26
C MET A 216 13.22 30.47 -0.03
N GLY A 217 13.71 29.93 -1.14
CA GLY A 217 12.97 29.90 -2.39
C GLY A 217 11.70 29.05 -2.27
N VAL A 218 11.75 27.90 -1.59
CA VAL A 218 10.57 27.04 -1.38
C VAL A 218 9.51 27.77 -0.55
N PHE A 219 9.90 28.44 0.53
CA PHE A 219 8.96 29.23 1.34
C PHE A 219 8.33 30.39 0.55
N HIS A 220 9.15 31.15 -0.19
CA HIS A 220 8.64 32.25 -1.03
C HIS A 220 7.70 31.73 -2.13
N PHE A 221 8.03 30.59 -2.73
CA PHE A 221 7.20 29.95 -3.73
C PHE A 221 5.85 29.48 -3.18
N CYS A 222 5.82 28.97 -1.94
CA CYS A 222 4.57 28.59 -1.28
C CYS A 222 3.72 29.81 -0.86
N ALA A 223 4.36 30.93 -0.51
CA ALA A 223 3.67 32.14 -0.05
C ALA A 223 3.17 33.04 -1.19
N SER A 224 3.68 32.88 -2.41
CA SER A 224 3.37 33.73 -3.56
C SER A 224 2.20 33.24 -4.43
N ARG A 225 1.55 32.14 -4.04
CA ARG A 225 0.33 31.61 -4.66
C ARG A 225 -0.79 31.50 -3.64
#